data_AF-X8DJ05-F1
#
_entry.id   AF-X8DJ05-F1
#
_cell.length_a   1.000
_cell.length_b   1.000
_cell.length_c   1.000
_cell.angle_alpha   90.00
_cell.angle_beta   90.00
_cell.angle_gamma   90.00
#
_symmetry.space_group_name_H-M   'P 1'
#
loop_
_entity.id
_entity.type
_entity.pdbx_description
1 polymer ?
#
loop_
_entity_poly.entity_id
_entity_poly.type
_entity_poly.pdbx_seq_one_letter_code
_entity_poly.pdbx_strand_id
1 'polypeptide(L)'
;MTAWEDIDVPQGAFVGWGDAKGQHVTGKVLEYAERGGTDFNGGTCPLLTVELTEAAASFNKAGQRTDFPAGDLVNITCGQVSLKRAVKAAALEAGDLVKITLEDFTKTQNGTVKVFGIKVARGAGGLVAAAQTSAPADDSTPPF
;
A
#
# COMPACT_ATOMS: atom_id res chain seq x y z
N MET A 1 -5.25 -38.17 -5.82
CA MET A 1 -5.10 -37.34 -4.62
C MET A 1 -4.87 -35.92 -5.11
N THR A 2 -5.81 -35.03 -4.84
CA THR A 2 -5.68 -33.61 -5.22
C THR A 2 -4.61 -32.99 -4.34
N ALA A 3 -3.54 -32.46 -4.95
CA ALA A 3 -2.55 -31.67 -4.23
C ALA A 3 -3.16 -30.29 -3.98
N TRP A 4 -3.41 -29.97 -2.71
CA TRP A 4 -3.85 -28.64 -2.28
C TRP A 4 -2.59 -27.83 -2.00
N GLU A 5 -2.48 -26.67 -2.64
CA GLU A 5 -1.36 -25.74 -2.46
C GLU A 5 -1.74 -24.77 -1.33
N ASP A 6 -0.89 -24.66 -0.32
CA ASP A 6 -1.05 -23.68 0.76
C ASP A 6 -0.62 -22.32 0.21
N ILE A 7 -1.62 -21.52 -0.17
CA ILE A 7 -1.40 -20.14 -0.61
C ILE A 7 -1.33 -19.28 0.65
N ASP A 8 -0.11 -18.89 1.04
CA ASP A 8 0.08 -17.85 2.06
C ASP A 8 -0.47 -16.53 1.50
N VAL A 9 -1.67 -16.15 1.94
CA VAL A 9 -2.25 -14.85 1.61
C VAL A 9 -1.72 -13.88 2.65
N PRO A 10 -0.76 -12.99 2.31
CA PRO A 10 -0.28 -12.01 3.25
C PRO A 10 -1.49 -11.20 3.73
N GLN A 11 -1.66 -11.09 5.05
CA GLN A 11 -2.70 -10.27 5.65
C GLN A 11 -2.43 -8.82 5.23
N GLY A 12 -3.09 -8.38 4.15
CA GLY A 12 -2.81 -7.11 3.46
C GLY A 12 -2.52 -6.00 4.46
N ALA A 13 -1.27 -5.56 4.48
CA ALA A 13 -0.80 -4.76 5.59
C ALA A 13 -1.27 -3.31 5.40
N PHE A 14 -1.89 -2.73 6.43
CA PHE A 14 -2.45 -1.39 6.30
C PHE A 14 -1.36 -0.32 6.41
N VAL A 15 -1.29 0.58 5.43
CA VAL A 15 -0.38 1.74 5.50
C VAL A 15 -1.03 2.89 6.26
N GLY A 16 -0.43 3.23 7.40
CA GLY A 16 -0.76 4.42 8.17
C GLY A 16 0.23 5.56 7.90
N TRP A 17 -0.29 6.79 7.91
CA TRP A 17 0.49 8.00 7.68
C TRP A 17 0.88 8.66 9.01
N GLY A 18 2.18 8.73 9.27
CA GLY A 18 2.74 9.42 10.43
C GLY A 18 2.72 10.94 10.26
N ASP A 19 3.38 11.65 11.18
CA ASP A 19 3.49 13.12 11.15
C ASP A 19 4.83 13.61 10.58
N ALA A 20 5.59 12.70 9.96
CA ALA A 20 6.86 13.00 9.31
C ALA A 20 6.65 13.38 7.84
N LYS A 21 7.00 14.61 7.45
CA LYS A 21 7.04 15.05 6.05
C LYS A 21 8.01 14.15 5.26
N GLY A 22 7.65 13.82 4.01
CA GLY A 22 8.48 13.01 3.12
C GLY A 22 8.23 11.50 3.18
N GLN A 23 7.32 11.03 4.04
CA GLN A 23 6.82 9.66 3.96
C GLN A 23 6.21 9.43 2.58
N HIS A 24 6.67 8.40 1.88
CA HIS A 24 6.14 8.04 0.58
C HIS A 24 5.91 6.55 0.48
N VAL A 25 4.95 6.19 -0.35
CA VAL A 25 4.57 4.82 -0.66
C VAL A 25 4.56 4.74 -2.17
N THR A 26 5.49 3.97 -2.72
CA THR A 26 5.54 3.67 -4.15
C THR A 26 5.12 2.22 -4.33
N GLY A 27 4.04 2.01 -5.08
CA GLY A 27 3.55 0.67 -5.33
C GLY A 27 2.72 0.59 -6.59
N LYS A 28 2.61 -0.61 -7.12
CA LYS A 28 1.73 -0.94 -8.23
C LYS A 28 0.33 -1.15 -7.73
N VAL A 29 -0.64 -0.47 -8.32
CA VAL A 29 -2.07 -0.67 -8.04
C VAL A 29 -2.50 -2.04 -8.55
N LEU A 30 -2.97 -2.87 -7.64
CA LEU A 30 -3.58 -4.15 -7.96
C LEU A 30 -5.10 -4.03 -7.98
N GLU A 31 -5.64 -3.33 -6.98
CA GLU A 31 -7.07 -3.15 -6.84
C GLU A 31 -7.38 -1.74 -6.33
N TYR A 32 -8.41 -1.13 -6.88
CA TYR A 32 -8.96 0.13 -6.41
C TYR A 32 -10.47 -0.02 -6.19
N ALA A 33 -10.90 0.18 -4.95
CA ALA A 33 -12.30 0.14 -4.56
C ALA A 33 -12.72 1.51 -4.03
N GLU A 34 -13.54 2.26 -4.77
CA GLU A 34 -13.99 3.60 -4.38
C GLU A 34 -14.72 3.62 -3.02
N ARG A 35 -15.32 2.48 -2.63
CA ARG A 35 -16.04 2.29 -1.37
C ARG A 35 -15.57 1.03 -0.61
N GLY A 36 -14.28 0.69 -0.70
CA GLY A 36 -13.73 -0.50 -0.04
C GLY A 36 -13.28 -0.28 1.40
N GLY A 37 -13.14 0.97 1.86
CA GLY A 37 -12.57 1.30 3.16
C GLY A 37 -13.49 2.16 4.04
N THR A 38 -13.15 2.25 5.32
CA THR A 38 -13.83 3.12 6.28
C THR A 38 -12.80 4.06 6.90
N ASP A 39 -13.09 5.36 6.90
CA ASP A 39 -12.23 6.37 7.52
C ASP A 39 -12.33 6.34 9.05
N PHE A 40 -11.54 7.17 9.71
CA PHE A 40 -11.51 7.24 11.18
C PHE A 40 -12.83 7.70 11.81
N ASN A 41 -13.71 8.36 11.03
CA ASN A 41 -15.01 8.84 11.46
C ASN A 41 -16.16 7.89 11.08
N GLY A 42 -15.86 6.69 10.57
CA GLY A 42 -16.89 5.75 10.10
C GLY A 42 -17.44 6.07 8.70
N GLY A 43 -16.85 7.04 8.00
CA GLY A 43 -17.23 7.43 6.65
C GLY A 43 -16.66 6.48 5.60
N THR A 44 -17.44 6.13 4.59
CA THR A 44 -16.96 5.32 3.48
C THR A 44 -15.88 6.07 2.69
N CYS A 45 -14.74 5.41 2.52
CA CYS A 45 -13.60 5.95 1.78
C CYS A 45 -13.03 4.92 0.79
N PRO A 46 -12.27 5.39 -0.21
CA PRO A 46 -11.64 4.47 -1.14
C PRO A 46 -10.59 3.61 -0.44
N LEU A 47 -10.51 2.34 -0.84
CA LEU A 47 -9.44 1.42 -0.47
C LEU A 47 -8.60 1.18 -1.72
N LEU A 48 -7.30 1.29 -1.56
CA LEU A 48 -6.33 1.06 -2.62
C LEU A 48 -5.39 -0.05 -2.18
N THR A 49 -5.35 -1.15 -2.91
CA THR A 49 -4.40 -2.24 -2.69
C THR A 49 -3.27 -2.08 -3.68
N VAL A 50 -2.06 -1.91 -3.15
CA VAL A 50 -0.85 -1.77 -3.94
C VAL A 50 0.20 -2.78 -3.52
N GLU A 51 0.95 -3.27 -4.49
CA GLU A 51 2.18 -4.02 -4.28
C GLU A 51 3.34 -3.05 -4.24
N LEU A 52 4.10 -3.03 -3.15
CA LEU A 52 5.19 -2.10 -2.97
C LEU A 52 6.32 -2.37 -3.97
N THR A 53 6.74 -1.35 -4.71
CA THR A 53 7.94 -1.45 -5.55
C THR A 53 9.19 -1.02 -4.81
N GLU A 54 9.02 -0.28 -3.72
CA GLU A 54 10.08 0.23 -2.85
C GLU A 54 9.66 0.02 -1.39
N ALA A 55 10.62 -0.09 -0.47
CA ALA A 55 10.30 -0.22 0.95
C ALA A 55 9.49 0.99 1.45
N ALA A 56 8.40 0.73 2.16
CA ALA A 56 7.50 1.77 2.65
C ALA A 56 7.40 1.72 4.18
N ALA A 57 7.47 2.89 4.80
CA ALA A 57 7.18 3.03 6.23
C ALA A 57 5.67 3.22 6.42
N SER A 58 5.11 2.51 7.40
CA SER A 58 3.75 2.66 7.92
C SER A 58 3.81 3.06 9.39
N PHE A 59 2.90 3.91 9.83
CA PHE A 59 2.80 4.33 11.22
C PHE A 59 1.40 4.03 11.74
N ASN A 60 1.31 3.23 12.81
CA ASN A 60 0.03 2.98 13.46
C ASN A 60 -0.40 4.16 14.36
N LYS A 61 -1.61 4.09 14.93
CA LYS A 61 -2.16 5.13 15.82
C LYS A 61 -1.32 5.36 17.08
N ALA A 62 -0.54 4.36 17.51
CA ALA A 62 0.40 4.47 18.63
C ALA A 62 1.73 5.12 18.23
N GLY A 63 1.89 5.53 16.96
CA GLY A 63 3.12 6.09 16.43
C GLY A 63 4.21 5.05 16.18
N GLN A 64 3.89 3.75 16.29
CA GLN A 64 4.87 2.69 15.99
C GLN A 64 5.05 2.60 14.48
N ARG A 65 6.31 2.65 14.08
CA ARG A 65 6.73 2.46 12.70
C ARG A 65 6.79 0.97 12.39
N THR A 66 6.22 0.59 11.26
CA THR A 66 6.34 -0.72 10.64
C THR A 66 6.86 -0.50 9.23
N ASP A 67 7.98 -1.12 8.90
CA ASP A 67 8.56 -1.02 7.56
C ASP A 67 8.15 -2.25 6.77
N PHE A 68 7.65 -2.02 5.56
CA PHE A 68 7.29 -3.06 4.61
C PHE A 68 8.34 -3.08 3.49
N PRO A 69 9.00 -4.23 3.23
CA PRO A 69 9.91 -4.37 2.09
C PRO A 69 9.20 -4.20 0.74
N ALA A 70 9.98 -3.97 -0.31
CA ALA A 70 9.47 -4.06 -1.67
C ALA A 70 9.00 -5.49 -1.97
N GLY A 71 7.90 -5.63 -2.72
CA GLY A 71 7.21 -6.88 -3.01
C GLY A 71 6.00 -7.14 -2.09
N ASP A 72 5.90 -6.43 -0.96
CA ASP A 72 4.78 -6.62 -0.04
C ASP A 72 3.47 -6.01 -0.55
N LEU A 73 2.38 -6.72 -0.27
CA LEU A 73 1.02 -6.28 -0.56
C LEU A 73 0.50 -5.43 0.59
N VAL A 74 0.21 -4.16 0.29
CA VAL A 74 -0.27 -3.20 1.28
C VAL A 74 -1.59 -2.54 0.88
N ASN A 75 -2.43 -2.34 1.89
CA ASN A 75 -3.72 -1.71 1.76
C ASN A 75 -3.67 -0.27 2.28
N ILE A 76 -3.96 0.68 1.41
CA ILE A 76 -3.97 2.11 1.72
C ILE A 76 -5.42 2.55 1.82
N THR A 77 -5.84 2.88 3.04
CA THR A 77 -7.17 3.46 3.27
C THR A 77 -7.15 4.96 2.99
N CYS A 78 -7.82 5.41 1.94
CA CYS A 78 -7.82 6.80 1.50
C CYS A 78 -8.84 7.66 2.28
N GLY A 79 -8.80 7.59 3.61
CA GLY A 79 -9.73 8.30 4.50
C GLY A 79 -9.42 9.80 4.65
N GLN A 80 -8.19 10.24 4.35
CA GLN A 80 -7.82 11.65 4.44
C GLN A 80 -8.41 12.45 3.26
N VAL A 81 -8.96 13.63 3.54
CA VAL A 81 -9.70 14.44 2.53
C VAL A 81 -8.84 14.77 1.31
N SER A 82 -7.57 15.15 1.51
CA SER A 82 -6.62 15.42 0.41
C SER A 82 -6.33 14.15 -0.40
N LEU A 83 -6.05 13.04 0.28
CA LEU A 83 -5.77 11.76 -0.36
C LEU A 83 -6.96 11.24 -1.16
N LYS A 84 -8.17 11.30 -0.59
CA LYS A 84 -9.43 10.92 -1.25
C LYS A 84 -9.65 11.72 -2.54
N ARG A 85 -9.41 13.03 -2.51
CA ARG A 85 -9.54 13.88 -3.71
C ARG A 85 -8.47 13.55 -4.75
N ALA A 86 -7.22 13.39 -4.32
CA ALA A 86 -6.12 13.10 -5.22
C ALA A 86 -6.28 11.72 -5.89
N VAL A 87 -6.68 10.69 -5.15
CA VAL A 87 -6.94 9.35 -5.71
C VAL A 87 -8.13 9.34 -6.66
N LYS A 88 -9.22 10.04 -6.32
CA LYS A 88 -10.37 10.21 -7.23
C LYS A 88 -9.99 10.94 -8.51
N ALA A 89 -9.22 12.02 -8.42
CA ALA A 89 -8.73 12.75 -9.58
C ALA A 89 -7.74 11.93 -10.40
N ALA A 90 -6.94 11.10 -9.73
CA ALA A 90 -6.00 10.20 -10.36
C ALA A 90 -6.67 9.01 -11.04
N ALA A 91 -7.96 8.72 -10.82
CA ALA A 91 -8.70 7.63 -11.45
C ALA A 91 -7.86 6.35 -11.61
N LEU A 92 -7.29 5.86 -10.50
CA LEU A 92 -6.32 4.76 -10.51
C LEU A 92 -6.96 3.48 -11.05
N GLU A 93 -6.24 2.78 -11.93
CA GLU A 93 -6.65 1.49 -12.46
C GLU A 93 -5.63 0.41 -12.07
N ALA A 94 -6.07 -0.85 -12.06
CA ALA A 94 -5.19 -1.98 -11.85
C ALA A 94 -4.09 -2.01 -12.92
N GLY A 95 -2.83 -2.14 -12.50
CA GLY A 95 -1.65 -2.08 -13.37
C GLY A 95 -0.94 -0.74 -13.41
N ASP A 96 -1.50 0.31 -12.80
CA ASP A 96 -0.83 1.60 -12.68
C ASP A 96 0.25 1.58 -11.59
N LEU A 97 1.36 2.27 -11.82
CA LEU A 97 2.34 2.53 -10.76
C LEU A 97 2.00 3.84 -10.07
N VAL A 98 1.73 3.82 -8.78
CA VAL A 98 1.38 4.99 -7.98
C VAL A 98 2.47 5.29 -6.94
N LYS A 99 2.84 6.56 -6.84
CA LYS A 99 3.69 7.10 -5.78
C LYS A 99 2.90 8.13 -5.00
N ILE A 100 2.56 7.79 -3.76
CA ILE A 100 1.83 8.67 -2.83
C ILE A 100 2.86 9.21 -1.84
N THR A 101 3.03 10.53 -1.82
CA THR A 101 3.98 11.20 -0.92
C THR A 101 3.22 12.16 -0.01
N LEU A 102 3.53 12.11 1.28
CA LEU A 102 3.10 13.10 2.26
C LEU A 102 3.98 14.35 2.10
N GLU A 103 3.48 15.32 1.34
CA GLU A 103 4.24 16.50 0.94
C GLU A 103 4.20 17.59 2.01
N ASP A 104 3.00 17.91 2.51
CA ASP A 104 2.84 19.00 3.46
C ASP A 104 1.68 18.81 4.43
N PHE A 105 1.53 19.75 5.35
CA PHE A 105 0.50 19.82 6.35
C PHE A 105 -0.12 21.21 6.29
N THR A 106 -1.33 21.31 5.76
CA THR A 106 -2.06 22.59 5.70
C THR A 106 -2.93 22.73 6.95
N LYS A 107 -2.68 23.79 7.73
CA LYS A 107 -3.62 24.19 8.80
C LYS A 107 -4.87 24.79 8.18
N THR A 108 -6.00 24.20 8.50
CA THR A 108 -7.34 24.69 8.16
C THR A 108 -8.07 25.11 9.43
N GLN A 109 -9.20 25.80 9.27
CA GLN A 109 -10.03 26.27 10.39
C GLN A 109 -10.54 25.11 11.29
N ASN A 110 -10.59 23.89 10.76
CA ASN A 110 -11.04 22.67 11.46
C ASN A 110 -9.89 21.75 11.92
N GLY A 111 -8.62 22.18 11.75
CA GLY A 111 -7.43 21.40 12.15
C GLY A 111 -6.37 21.28 11.06
N THR A 112 -5.33 20.48 11.32
CA THR A 112 -4.24 20.24 10.37
C THR A 112 -4.61 19.14 9.39
N VAL A 113 -4.67 19.46 8.10
CA VAL A 113 -4.92 18.52 7.02
C VAL A 113 -3.59 18.09 6.40
N LYS A 114 -3.38 16.78 6.29
CA LYS A 114 -2.23 16.20 5.58
C LYS A 114 -2.44 16.35 4.07
N VAL A 115 -1.46 16.92 3.38
CA VAL A 115 -1.44 17.13 1.92
C VAL A 115 -0.62 16.03 1.28
N PHE A 116 -1.24 15.33 0.34
CA PHE A 116 -0.62 14.22 -0.37
C PHE A 116 -0.41 14.57 -1.84
N GLY A 117 0.83 14.42 -2.31
CA GLY A 117 1.16 14.41 -3.72
C GLY A 117 1.04 12.99 -4.27
N ILE A 118 0.26 12.82 -5.33
CA ILE A 118 0.14 11.53 -6.04
C ILE A 118 0.77 11.68 -7.42
N LYS A 119 1.71 10.80 -7.73
CA LYS A 119 2.24 10.63 -9.08
C LYS A 119 1.81 9.26 -9.59
N VAL A 120 1.28 9.20 -10.80
CA VAL A 120 0.83 7.96 -11.43
C VAL A 120 1.58 7.78 -12.73
N ALA A 121 2.21 6.63 -12.92
CA ALA A 121 2.73 6.19 -14.19
C ALA A 121 1.79 5.10 -14.74
N ARG A 122 0.96 5.51 -15.71
CA ARG A 122 -0.10 4.68 -16.28
C ARG A 122 0.45 3.48 -17.02
N GLY A 123 -0.03 2.27 -16.69
CA GLY A 123 0.43 1.02 -17.30
C GLY A 123 1.91 0.68 -17.07
N ALA A 124 2.63 1.45 -16.26
CA ALA A 124 4.05 1.24 -15.95
C ALA A 124 4.26 0.21 -14.82
N GLY A 125 3.19 -0.31 -14.21
CA GLY A 125 3.26 -1.33 -13.16
C GLY A 125 3.71 -2.71 -13.65
N GLY A 126 3.91 -2.91 -14.97
CA GLY A 126 4.37 -4.18 -15.54
C GLY A 126 3.46 -5.37 -15.23
N LEU A 127 3.83 -6.59 -15.59
CA LEU A 127 3.24 -7.80 -14.99
C LEU A 127 3.85 -7.97 -13.61
N VAL A 128 3.04 -8.33 -12.61
CA VAL A 128 3.56 -8.69 -11.28
C VAL A 128 4.48 -9.89 -11.53
N ALA A 129 5.78 -9.71 -11.36
CA ALA A 129 6.65 -10.87 -11.24
C ALA A 129 6.26 -11.48 -9.89
N ALA A 130 5.56 -12.61 -9.92
CA ALA A 130 5.30 -13.41 -8.73
C ALA A 130 6.59 -13.45 -7.92
N ALA A 131 6.50 -13.02 -6.65
CA ALA A 131 7.61 -13.00 -5.73
C ALA A 131 8.42 -14.29 -5.93
N GLN A 132 9.68 -14.15 -6.34
CA GLN A 132 10.57 -15.29 -6.43
C GLN A 132 10.68 -15.81 -5.01
N THR A 133 9.95 -16.89 -4.73
CA THR A 133 10.06 -17.67 -3.52
C THR A 133 11.53 -18.02 -3.39
N SER A 134 12.20 -17.40 -2.43
CA SER A 134 13.53 -17.79 -2.00
C SER A 134 13.45 -19.27 -1.68
N ALA A 135 13.98 -20.11 -2.56
CA ALA A 135 14.05 -21.54 -2.33
C ALA A 135 14.76 -21.75 -0.98
N PRO A 136 14.19 -22.54 -0.04
CA PRO A 136 14.95 -22.97 1.10
C PRO A 136 16.19 -23.71 0.56
N ALA A 137 17.35 -23.25 1.02
CA ALA A 137 18.62 -23.87 0.70
C ALA A 137 18.55 -25.36 1.06
N ASP A 138 18.90 -26.15 0.06
CA ASP A 138 19.24 -27.56 0.09
C ASP A 138 20.08 -27.90 1.34
N ASP A 139 19.55 -28.72 2.25
CA ASP A 139 20.39 -29.56 3.13
C ASP A 139 20.11 -31.02 2.78
N SER A 140 20.78 -31.45 1.72
CA SER A 140 20.98 -32.85 1.36
C SER A 140 21.67 -33.61 2.50
N THR A 141 20.97 -34.52 3.19
CA THR A 141 21.36 -35.96 3.24
C THR A 141 20.33 -36.83 3.97
N PRO A 142 19.91 -37.96 3.36
CA PRO A 142 19.98 -39.22 4.06
C PRO A 142 20.85 -40.21 3.25
N PRO A 143 21.76 -40.92 3.92
CA PRO A 143 21.68 -42.36 3.79
C PRO A 143 21.97 -43.07 5.11
N PHE A 144 20.95 -43.76 5.64
CA PHE A 144 20.92 -45.20 5.93
C PHE A 144 19.73 -45.52 6.85
#